data_AF-A0A519W811-F1
#
_entry.id   AF-A0A519W811-F1
#
_cell.length_a   1.000
_cell.length_b   1.000
_cell.length_c   1.000
_cell.angle_alpha   90.00
_cell.angle_beta   90.00
_cell.angle_gamma   90.00
#
_symmetry.space_group_name_H-M   'P 1'
#
loop_
_entity.id
_entity.type
_entity.pdbx_description
1 polymer ?
#
loop_
_entity_poly.entity_id
_entity_poly.type
_entity_poly.pdbx_seq_one_letter_code
_entity_poly.pdbx_strand_id
1 'polypeptide(L)'
;MQFLKFVFSFLFLLQTSKVSAQHVSKSNEKMQWFADAKLGIFIHWGIYSVNGISESWSFFNNYINHDAYMKQLEGFGADQYNSQEWVNLIKESGAKYAVITTKHHDGIALWNSKAANATTTIKNSAAKKDLITPFVNDLKKAGLKTGLYFSLPDWSYPDYDIFTRERKRYDLKKNPKRWSIFLNYYHTQLKELSNQYNPDLFWFDGDWEHTSAEWQTDRVRSLLQNKNPEIIINSRLDEQGDYETPEQGVPIVKPTGSYWELCYTMNDSWGYQPYDSRYKSSNMIIRTLIDCISMGGNLLLDIGPKPDGTIASEQVKILKDLGRWTNKHADAIYGTTAGIPKKHVNAKTALSKDKKQLYIYLDFKTTHGIVLSGIKSKIKKVDVLGNDAPVETTKLNDTDYIFDIKEEQFDKDATVLRVTFSGEIQLSEEKDEPISFQTLFEVTPATDFTNLNLSTLSSNLNDGINIFDNTNLAADGKDFKSGIKNSKKSINEWVIKNAEALYKTKAGIPTGHYQGNTVLSADKQTLYLFLEGEPTGPISIKGLENRISRIRVVGQGTMLNHEIYNKLYWSKIPGIVYIDIPKEILDTHLTVIAVLLDGPLKLYRENVGAIESNL
;
A
#
# COMPACT_ATOMS: atom_id res chain seq x y z
N MET A 1 -46.24 -66.85 -40.31
CA MET A 1 -45.38 -65.95 -41.12
C MET A 1 -44.59 -65.08 -40.17
N GLN A 2 -43.27 -65.05 -40.33
CA GLN A 2 -42.28 -64.40 -39.47
C GLN A 2 -42.53 -62.89 -39.35
N PHE A 3 -42.45 -62.34 -38.13
CA PHE A 3 -42.21 -60.91 -37.95
C PHE A 3 -41.10 -60.68 -36.90
N LEU A 4 -40.12 -59.90 -37.36
CA LEU A 4 -38.87 -59.48 -36.74
C LEU A 4 -39.06 -58.89 -35.34
N LYS A 5 -38.18 -59.29 -34.39
CA LYS A 5 -37.97 -58.59 -33.12
C LYS A 5 -36.88 -57.53 -33.29
N PHE A 6 -37.21 -56.27 -33.02
CA PHE A 6 -36.24 -55.20 -32.80
C PHE A 6 -35.78 -55.21 -31.33
N VAL A 7 -34.46 -55.15 -31.13
CA VAL A 7 -33.80 -54.98 -29.83
C VAL A 7 -33.64 -53.49 -29.56
N PHE A 8 -34.14 -53.01 -28.42
CA PHE A 8 -33.76 -51.71 -27.85
C PHE A 8 -33.13 -51.95 -26.48
N SER A 9 -31.82 -51.67 -26.37
CA SER A 9 -31.10 -51.63 -25.11
C SER A 9 -31.40 -50.32 -24.38
N PHE A 10 -31.88 -50.42 -23.13
CA PHE A 10 -31.96 -49.29 -22.20
C PHE A 10 -30.82 -49.44 -21.17
N LEU A 11 -29.81 -48.57 -21.27
CA LEU A 11 -28.76 -48.43 -20.24
C LEU A 11 -29.28 -47.50 -19.14
N PHE A 12 -29.39 -48.00 -17.91
CA PHE A 12 -29.54 -47.19 -16.70
C PHE A 12 -28.15 -46.68 -16.27
N LEU A 13 -27.93 -45.36 -16.34
CA LEU A 13 -26.75 -44.69 -15.79
C LEU A 13 -27.07 -44.24 -14.35
N LEU A 14 -26.48 -44.95 -13.38
CA LEU A 14 -26.39 -44.51 -11.98
C LEU A 14 -25.34 -43.40 -11.88
N GLN A 15 -25.77 -42.15 -11.71
CA GLN A 15 -24.88 -41.04 -11.35
C GLN A 15 -24.63 -41.07 -9.84
N THR A 16 -23.41 -41.42 -9.43
CA THR A 16 -22.91 -41.19 -8.08
C THR A 16 -22.44 -39.74 -7.96
N SER A 17 -23.12 -38.93 -7.15
CA SER A 17 -22.68 -37.59 -6.79
C SER A 17 -21.43 -37.69 -5.90
N LYS A 18 -20.25 -37.34 -6.44
CA LYS A 18 -19.07 -37.10 -5.60
C LYS A 18 -19.23 -35.74 -4.92
N VAL A 19 -19.55 -35.76 -3.63
CA VAL A 19 -19.36 -34.61 -2.75
C VAL A 19 -17.85 -34.37 -2.68
N SER A 20 -17.37 -33.37 -3.40
CA SER A 20 -16.00 -32.89 -3.27
C SER A 20 -15.94 -32.01 -2.02
N ALA A 21 -15.53 -32.59 -0.89
CA ALA A 21 -15.05 -31.79 0.22
C ALA A 21 -13.81 -31.05 -0.28
N GLN A 22 -13.89 -29.72 -0.39
CA GLN A 22 -12.72 -28.88 -0.68
C GLN A 22 -11.66 -29.16 0.38
N HIS A 23 -10.58 -29.83 0.00
CA HIS A 23 -9.32 -29.76 0.71
C HIS A 23 -8.89 -28.29 0.68
N VAL A 24 -9.17 -27.54 1.75
CA VAL A 24 -8.45 -26.32 2.04
C VAL A 24 -6.99 -26.75 2.13
N SER A 25 -6.15 -26.31 1.19
CA SER A 25 -4.75 -26.70 1.18
C SER A 25 -4.10 -26.20 2.47
N LYS A 26 -3.25 -27.01 3.09
CA LYS A 26 -2.50 -26.66 4.31
C LYS A 26 -1.72 -25.33 4.17
N SER A 27 -1.41 -24.94 2.93
CA SER A 27 -0.81 -23.64 2.57
C SER A 27 -1.68 -22.42 2.90
N ASN A 28 -3.01 -22.55 2.98
CA ASN A 28 -3.88 -21.43 3.33
C ASN A 28 -3.89 -21.16 4.84
N GLU A 29 -3.67 -22.17 5.69
CA GLU A 29 -3.66 -21.99 7.14
C GLU A 29 -2.39 -21.25 7.61
N LYS A 30 -1.22 -21.58 7.04
CA LYS A 30 0.05 -20.93 7.43
C LYS A 30 0.05 -19.42 7.18
N MET A 31 -0.57 -18.98 6.09
CA MET A 31 -0.61 -17.57 5.67
C MET A 31 -1.63 -16.74 6.45
N GLN A 32 -2.50 -17.38 7.24
CA GLN A 32 -3.61 -16.68 7.89
C GLN A 32 -3.14 -15.60 8.86
N TRP A 33 -2.11 -15.86 9.67
CA TRP A 33 -1.60 -14.85 10.59
C TRP A 33 -1.03 -13.64 9.83
N PHE A 34 -0.39 -13.89 8.69
CA PHE A 34 0.20 -12.85 7.85
C PHE A 34 -0.90 -11.99 7.22
N ALA A 35 -1.93 -12.63 6.66
CA ALA A 35 -3.09 -11.94 6.12
C ALA A 35 -3.84 -11.11 7.18
N ASP A 36 -3.82 -11.55 8.44
CA ASP A 36 -4.47 -10.86 9.56
C ASP A 36 -3.64 -9.71 10.12
N ALA A 37 -2.31 -9.78 9.96
CA ALA A 37 -1.37 -8.86 10.59
C ALA A 37 -1.47 -7.43 10.06
N LYS A 38 -1.64 -7.26 8.74
CA LYS A 38 -1.72 -6.01 7.97
C LYS A 38 -0.55 -5.02 8.07
N LEU A 39 0.11 -4.93 9.22
CA LEU A 39 1.16 -3.97 9.52
C LEU A 39 2.35 -4.69 10.17
N GLY A 40 3.51 -4.55 9.56
CA GLY A 40 4.80 -4.94 10.09
C GLY A 40 5.81 -3.79 10.06
N ILE A 41 6.88 -3.92 10.85
CA ILE A 41 8.00 -2.98 10.83
C ILE A 41 9.23 -3.63 10.20
N PHE A 42 9.78 -3.01 9.17
CA PHE A 42 11.08 -3.36 8.60
C PHE A 42 12.18 -2.60 9.33
N ILE A 43 13.36 -3.20 9.46
CA ILE A 43 14.51 -2.57 10.13
C ILE A 43 15.76 -2.81 9.28
N HIS A 44 16.25 -1.76 8.64
CA HIS A 44 17.54 -1.75 7.96
C HIS A 44 18.60 -1.13 8.87
N TRP A 45 19.38 -1.99 9.52
CA TRP A 45 20.46 -1.58 10.40
C TRP A 45 21.77 -2.30 10.10
N GLY A 46 22.87 -1.55 10.13
CA GLY A 46 24.19 -2.08 9.81
C GLY A 46 25.24 -0.97 9.78
N ILE A 47 26.46 -1.32 9.35
CA ILE A 47 27.60 -0.39 9.40
C ILE A 47 27.42 0.84 8.52
N TYR A 48 26.58 0.76 7.49
CA TYR A 48 26.21 1.90 6.63
C TYR A 48 25.56 3.06 7.38
N SER A 49 24.98 2.82 8.57
CA SER A 49 24.44 3.86 9.44
C SER A 49 25.52 4.79 10.01
N VAL A 50 26.80 4.38 10.06
CA VAL A 50 27.90 5.15 10.67
C VAL A 50 28.16 6.43 9.92
N ASN A 51 28.41 6.34 8.61
CA ASN A 51 28.55 7.52 7.76
C ASN A 51 27.21 7.99 7.18
N GLY A 52 26.13 7.25 7.44
CA GLY A 52 24.80 7.58 6.98
C GLY A 52 24.66 7.50 5.45
N ILE A 53 25.08 6.38 4.87
CA ILE A 53 25.12 6.13 3.43
C ILE A 53 24.24 4.94 3.06
N SER A 54 23.98 4.74 1.77
CA SER A 54 23.14 3.62 1.30
C SER A 54 23.74 2.26 1.65
N GLU A 55 22.87 1.36 2.09
CA GLU A 55 23.16 -0.02 2.52
C GLU A 55 23.81 -0.85 1.42
N SER A 56 25.14 -1.03 1.50
CA SER A 56 25.99 -1.82 0.61
C SER A 56 26.13 -1.24 -0.82
N TRP A 57 25.08 -0.63 -1.35
CA TRP A 57 25.04 -0.02 -2.68
C TRP A 57 26.07 1.10 -2.86
N SER A 58 26.42 1.82 -1.78
CA SER A 58 27.43 2.89 -1.85
C SER A 58 28.80 2.39 -2.33
N PHE A 59 29.23 1.19 -1.91
CA PHE A 59 30.49 0.62 -2.39
C PHE A 59 30.30 -0.22 -3.64
N PHE A 60 29.16 -0.89 -3.78
CA PHE A 60 28.86 -1.67 -4.97
C PHE A 60 28.82 -0.80 -6.23
N ASN A 61 28.29 0.42 -6.12
CA ASN A 61 28.24 1.43 -7.18
C ASN A 61 29.52 2.30 -7.23
N ASN A 62 30.57 1.95 -6.48
CA ASN A 62 31.86 2.65 -6.43
C ASN A 62 31.80 4.13 -5.96
N TYR A 63 30.75 4.57 -5.26
CA TYR A 63 30.70 5.92 -4.67
C TYR A 63 31.68 6.08 -3.51
N ILE A 64 32.02 4.97 -2.87
CA ILE A 64 33.11 4.81 -1.92
C ILE A 64 33.82 3.48 -2.23
N ASN A 65 35.12 3.37 -1.95
CA ASN A 65 35.81 2.08 -2.09
C ASN A 65 35.43 1.12 -0.94
N HIS A 66 35.58 -0.17 -1.18
CA HIS A 66 35.22 -1.23 -0.23
C HIS A 66 35.95 -1.11 1.11
N ASP A 67 37.27 -0.83 1.12
CA ASP A 67 38.03 -0.71 2.37
C ASP A 67 37.49 0.43 3.26
N ALA A 68 37.20 1.58 2.66
CA ALA A 68 36.62 2.72 3.36
C ALA A 68 35.18 2.45 3.82
N TYR A 69 34.40 1.67 3.06
CA TYR A 69 33.09 1.19 3.50
C TYR A 69 33.20 0.26 4.72
N MET A 70 34.11 -0.72 4.67
CA MET A 70 34.34 -1.68 5.75
C MET A 70 34.92 -1.03 7.01
N LYS A 71 35.68 0.06 6.87
CA LYS A 71 36.18 0.85 8.01
C LYS A 71 35.08 1.35 8.94
N GLN A 72 33.83 1.47 8.45
CA GLN A 72 32.67 1.81 9.30
C GLN A 72 32.43 0.78 10.41
N LEU A 73 32.94 -0.45 10.31
CA LEU A 73 32.95 -1.40 11.42
C LEU A 73 33.53 -0.79 12.71
N GLU A 74 34.54 0.09 12.60
CA GLU A 74 35.18 0.78 13.73
C GLU A 74 34.26 1.81 14.41
N GLY A 75 33.26 2.34 13.69
CA GLY A 75 32.29 3.32 14.22
C GLY A 75 30.93 2.73 14.59
N PHE A 76 30.67 1.46 14.24
CA PHE A 76 29.40 0.79 14.52
C PHE A 76 29.40 0.19 15.94
N GLY A 77 29.06 1.03 16.92
CA GLY A 77 29.15 0.73 18.36
C GLY A 77 27.90 0.13 19.01
N ALA A 78 26.69 0.45 18.53
CA ALA A 78 25.44 -0.02 19.17
C ALA A 78 25.42 0.23 20.70
N ASP A 79 25.97 1.37 21.14
CA ASP A 79 26.19 1.65 22.57
C ASP A 79 24.90 1.98 23.33
N GLN A 80 23.90 2.50 22.63
CA GLN A 80 22.56 2.83 23.11
C GLN A 80 21.51 1.83 22.60
N TYR A 81 21.93 0.71 22.00
CA TYR A 81 21.01 -0.30 21.51
C TYR A 81 20.28 -0.99 22.66
N ASN A 82 18.95 -0.85 22.66
CA ASN A 82 18.05 -1.51 23.58
C ASN A 82 16.92 -2.21 22.81
N SER A 83 16.99 -3.53 22.70
CA SER A 83 15.99 -4.34 22.00
C SER A 83 14.59 -4.17 22.56
N GLN A 84 14.46 -4.03 23.88
CA GLN A 84 13.15 -3.88 24.53
C GLN A 84 12.50 -2.55 24.17
N GLU A 85 13.27 -1.46 24.05
CA GLU A 85 12.74 -0.16 23.60
C GLU A 85 12.26 -0.21 22.15
N TRP A 86 13.02 -0.86 21.26
CA TRP A 86 12.60 -1.07 19.87
C TRP A 86 11.31 -1.87 19.80
N VAL A 87 11.24 -3.00 20.51
CA VAL A 87 10.06 -3.88 20.53
C VAL A 87 8.85 -3.18 21.13
N ASN A 88 9.05 -2.36 22.18
CA ASN A 88 7.97 -1.57 22.76
C ASN A 88 7.41 -0.56 21.75
N LEU A 89 8.28 0.14 21.01
CA LEU A 89 7.86 1.09 19.99
C LEU A 89 7.14 0.41 18.81
N ILE A 90 7.66 -0.74 18.35
CA ILE A 90 7.02 -1.57 17.32
C ILE A 90 5.62 -1.99 17.78
N LYS A 91 5.48 -2.47 19.02
CA LYS A 91 4.18 -2.85 19.58
C LYS A 91 3.26 -1.65 19.73
N GLU A 92 3.77 -0.51 20.19
CA GLU A 92 3.02 0.75 20.36
C GLU A 92 2.44 1.24 19.02
N SER A 93 3.17 1.07 17.92
CA SER A 93 2.71 1.40 16.56
C SER A 93 1.50 0.57 16.08
N GLY A 94 1.22 -0.56 16.75
CA GLY A 94 0.18 -1.52 16.38
C GLY A 94 0.67 -2.64 15.44
N ALA A 95 1.93 -2.62 14.99
CA ALA A 95 2.48 -3.70 14.17
C ALA A 95 2.33 -5.08 14.84
N LYS A 96 2.12 -6.13 14.04
CA LYS A 96 1.98 -7.52 14.52
C LYS A 96 3.23 -8.37 14.29
N TYR A 97 4.18 -7.84 13.52
CA TYR A 97 5.43 -8.50 13.19
C TYR A 97 6.52 -7.47 12.91
N ALA A 98 7.77 -7.92 12.94
CA ALA A 98 8.90 -7.13 12.49
C ALA A 98 9.87 -8.00 11.69
N VAL A 99 10.54 -7.39 10.72
CA VAL A 99 11.58 -8.00 9.88
C VAL A 99 12.85 -7.18 10.07
N ILE A 100 13.95 -7.81 10.49
CA ILE A 100 15.25 -7.13 10.68
C ILE A 100 16.31 -7.67 9.73
N THR A 101 17.13 -6.80 9.16
CA THR A 101 18.32 -7.18 8.39
C THR A 101 19.29 -7.97 9.26
N THR A 102 19.31 -9.30 9.13
CA THR A 102 20.33 -10.11 9.80
C THR A 102 21.70 -9.92 9.17
N LYS A 103 21.70 -9.79 7.83
CA LYS A 103 22.84 -9.52 6.96
C LYS A 103 22.32 -8.85 5.68
N HIS A 104 22.91 -7.73 5.28
CA HIS A 104 22.64 -7.09 3.99
C HIS A 104 23.66 -7.54 2.92
N HIS A 105 23.60 -6.99 1.70
CA HIS A 105 24.51 -7.37 0.61
C HIS A 105 26.00 -7.16 0.93
N ASP A 106 26.32 -6.28 1.89
CA ASP A 106 27.69 -6.05 2.38
C ASP A 106 28.30 -7.26 3.10
N GLY A 107 27.49 -8.23 3.51
CA GLY A 107 27.96 -9.45 4.16
C GLY A 107 28.20 -9.38 5.66
N ILE A 108 27.89 -8.25 6.33
CA ILE A 108 28.11 -8.13 7.78
C ILE A 108 26.93 -8.77 8.52
N ALA A 109 27.19 -9.89 9.19
CA ALA A 109 26.20 -10.55 10.04
C ALA A 109 26.06 -9.83 11.39
N LEU A 110 24.83 -9.46 11.75
CA LEU A 110 24.49 -8.84 13.03
C LEU A 110 24.39 -9.84 14.20
N TRP A 111 24.59 -11.14 13.93
CA TRP A 111 24.63 -12.21 14.94
C TRP A 111 25.99 -12.93 14.94
N ASN A 112 26.20 -13.83 15.89
CA ASN A 112 27.44 -14.62 16.00
C ASN A 112 27.59 -15.76 14.97
N SER A 113 27.60 -15.43 13.68
CA SER A 113 27.74 -16.44 12.63
C SER A 113 29.00 -17.29 12.81
N LYS A 114 28.83 -18.63 12.75
CA LYS A 114 29.94 -19.61 12.85
C LYS A 114 30.38 -20.12 11.49
N ALA A 115 29.69 -19.73 10.41
CA ALA A 115 30.16 -19.97 9.05
C ALA A 115 31.61 -19.47 8.86
N ALA A 116 32.40 -20.23 8.11
CA ALA A 116 33.82 -19.93 7.89
C ALA A 116 33.97 -18.53 7.27
N ASN A 117 34.94 -17.76 7.73
CA ASN A 117 35.25 -16.40 7.26
C ASN A 117 34.10 -15.38 7.35
N ALA A 118 33.05 -15.65 8.13
CA ALA A 118 31.97 -14.69 8.35
C ALA A 118 32.48 -13.43 9.06
N THR A 119 32.20 -12.27 8.46
CA THR A 119 32.34 -10.97 9.12
C THR A 119 31.12 -10.75 10.01
N THR A 120 31.34 -10.46 11.29
CA THR A 120 30.25 -10.32 12.27
C THR A 120 30.46 -9.07 13.12
N THR A 121 29.38 -8.49 13.64
CA THR A 121 29.46 -7.40 14.62
C THR A 121 30.25 -7.79 15.86
N ILE A 122 30.14 -9.04 16.31
CA ILE A 122 30.85 -9.54 17.49
C ILE A 122 32.36 -9.56 17.30
N LYS A 123 32.83 -10.07 16.15
CA LYS A 123 34.27 -10.21 15.91
C LYS A 123 34.88 -8.92 15.37
N ASN A 124 34.17 -8.24 14.47
CA ASN A 124 34.77 -7.24 13.59
C ASN A 124 34.35 -5.80 13.88
N SER A 125 33.15 -5.54 14.42
CA SER A 125 32.71 -4.16 14.68
C SER A 125 33.10 -3.66 16.07
N ALA A 126 32.96 -2.35 16.31
CA ALA A 126 33.14 -1.73 17.63
C ALA A 126 32.11 -2.21 18.65
N ALA A 127 30.90 -2.59 18.19
CA ALA A 127 29.84 -3.07 19.06
C ALA A 127 30.21 -4.33 19.86
N LYS A 128 30.97 -5.27 19.26
CA LYS A 128 31.35 -6.55 19.89
C LYS A 128 30.17 -7.33 20.49
N LYS A 129 28.97 -7.18 19.94
CA LYS A 129 27.69 -7.70 20.45
C LYS A 129 26.92 -8.50 19.42
N ASP A 130 26.17 -9.50 19.88
CA ASP A 130 25.08 -10.12 19.12
C ASP A 130 23.86 -9.21 19.20
N LEU A 131 23.38 -8.76 18.05
CA LEU A 131 22.30 -7.78 17.95
C LEU A 131 20.96 -8.42 17.54
N ILE A 132 20.98 -9.68 17.09
CA ILE A 132 19.76 -10.37 16.63
C ILE A 132 19.13 -11.19 17.75
N THR A 133 19.93 -11.91 18.55
CA THR A 133 19.42 -12.72 19.67
C THR A 133 18.54 -11.93 20.64
N PRO A 134 19.00 -10.78 21.21
CA PRO A 134 18.18 -10.02 22.16
C PRO A 134 16.88 -9.51 21.51
N PHE A 135 16.95 -8.99 20.27
CA PHE A 135 15.78 -8.52 19.54
C PHE A 135 14.72 -9.60 19.31
N VAL A 136 15.12 -10.76 18.79
CA VAL A 136 14.21 -11.89 18.54
C VAL A 136 13.57 -12.37 19.84
N ASN A 137 14.35 -12.45 20.92
CA ASN A 137 13.83 -12.86 22.22
C ASN A 137 12.76 -11.89 22.73
N ASP A 138 12.99 -10.58 22.62
CA ASP A 138 12.04 -9.57 23.09
C ASP A 138 10.80 -9.49 22.19
N LEU A 139 10.94 -9.63 20.86
CA LEU A 139 9.80 -9.76 19.94
C LEU A 139 8.87 -10.90 20.34
N LYS A 140 9.44 -12.09 20.58
CA LYS A 140 8.68 -13.28 20.99
C LYS A 140 8.00 -13.08 22.34
N LYS A 141 8.70 -12.51 23.33
CA LYS A 141 8.12 -12.17 24.64
C LYS A 141 6.95 -11.19 24.49
N ALA A 142 7.05 -10.25 23.55
CA ALA A 142 6.00 -9.26 23.30
C ALA A 142 4.77 -9.82 22.54
N GLY A 143 4.86 -11.06 22.04
CA GLY A 143 3.83 -11.72 21.24
C GLY A 143 3.82 -11.32 19.77
N LEU A 144 4.91 -10.73 19.28
CA LEU A 144 5.07 -10.32 17.89
C LEU A 144 5.65 -11.46 17.06
N LYS A 145 5.20 -11.55 15.80
CA LYS A 145 5.74 -12.50 14.83
C LYS A 145 7.14 -12.08 14.40
N THR A 146 8.03 -13.06 14.29
CA THR A 146 9.46 -12.85 14.06
C THR A 146 9.80 -13.03 12.58
N GLY A 147 10.24 -11.97 11.92
CA GLY A 147 10.78 -11.99 10.57
C GLY A 147 12.28 -11.72 10.55
N LEU A 148 13.00 -12.42 9.68
CA LEU A 148 14.44 -12.21 9.46
C LEU A 148 14.68 -11.91 7.98
N TYR A 149 15.27 -10.74 7.70
CA TYR A 149 15.78 -10.45 6.37
C TYR A 149 17.14 -11.11 6.17
N PHE A 150 17.36 -11.67 4.99
CA PHE A 150 18.62 -12.27 4.59
C PHE A 150 18.95 -11.97 3.13
N SER A 151 20.05 -11.25 2.90
CA SER A 151 20.62 -11.08 1.56
C SER A 151 21.24 -12.38 1.05
N LEU A 152 20.80 -12.85 -0.13
CA LEU A 152 21.43 -13.94 -0.87
C LEU A 152 22.85 -13.55 -1.32
N PRO A 153 23.07 -12.38 -1.95
CA PRO A 153 24.42 -11.88 -2.22
C PRO A 153 25.21 -11.61 -0.93
N ASP A 154 26.53 -11.76 -1.06
CA ASP A 154 27.48 -11.32 -0.06
C ASP A 154 28.68 -10.73 -0.80
N TRP A 155 28.55 -9.45 -1.17
CA TRP A 155 29.53 -8.76 -1.99
C TRP A 155 30.89 -8.64 -1.31
N SER A 156 31.01 -8.83 0.01
CA SER A 156 32.30 -8.86 0.71
C SER A 156 32.91 -10.25 0.84
N TYR A 157 32.14 -11.33 0.67
CA TYR A 157 32.66 -12.68 0.84
C TYR A 157 33.64 -13.06 -0.28
N PRO A 158 34.86 -13.54 0.05
CA PRO A 158 35.90 -13.78 -0.96
C PRO A 158 35.52 -14.77 -2.07
N ASP A 159 34.67 -15.74 -1.77
CA ASP A 159 34.20 -16.74 -2.73
C ASP A 159 32.81 -16.44 -3.30
N TYR A 160 32.28 -15.23 -3.11
CA TYR A 160 31.16 -14.74 -3.92
C TYR A 160 31.71 -14.16 -5.23
N ASP A 161 31.07 -14.46 -6.36
CA ASP A 161 31.65 -14.17 -7.67
C ASP A 161 31.55 -12.69 -8.05
N ILE A 162 30.52 -11.97 -7.63
CA ILE A 162 30.33 -10.52 -7.87
C ILE A 162 30.90 -9.72 -6.68
N PHE A 163 31.65 -8.64 -6.97
CA PHE A 163 32.22 -7.77 -5.93
C PHE A 163 31.62 -6.37 -5.96
N THR A 164 31.69 -5.72 -7.11
CA THR A 164 31.05 -4.43 -7.36
C THR A 164 30.33 -4.53 -8.69
N ARG A 165 29.54 -3.51 -9.01
CA ARG A 165 28.80 -3.42 -10.26
C ARG A 165 29.67 -3.62 -11.51
N GLU A 166 30.93 -3.19 -11.43
CA GLU A 166 31.89 -3.27 -12.55
C GLU A 166 32.88 -4.43 -12.43
N ARG A 167 32.93 -5.11 -11.27
CA ARG A 167 33.97 -6.09 -10.98
C ARG A 167 33.40 -7.42 -10.53
N LYS A 168 33.64 -8.42 -11.37
CA LYS A 168 33.48 -9.84 -11.06
C LYS A 168 34.82 -10.43 -10.59
N ARG A 169 34.83 -11.22 -9.52
CA ARG A 169 35.99 -11.95 -9.00
C ARG A 169 36.37 -13.15 -9.85
N TYR A 170 35.38 -13.87 -10.38
CA TYR A 170 35.60 -15.06 -11.19
C TYR A 170 34.36 -15.45 -12.01
N ASP A 171 34.53 -16.26 -13.04
CA ASP A 171 33.40 -16.90 -13.73
C ASP A 171 32.99 -18.21 -13.04
N LEU A 172 31.70 -18.34 -12.75
CA LEU A 172 31.11 -19.41 -11.95
C LEU A 172 31.31 -20.79 -12.60
N LYS A 173 31.15 -20.89 -13.93
CA LYS A 173 31.37 -22.14 -14.70
C LYS A 173 32.83 -22.57 -14.68
N LYS A 174 33.77 -21.61 -14.68
CA LYS A 174 35.21 -21.90 -14.60
C LYS A 174 35.68 -22.22 -13.19
N ASN A 175 34.99 -21.76 -12.15
CA ASN A 175 35.41 -21.92 -10.75
C ASN A 175 34.28 -22.45 -9.84
N PRO A 176 33.66 -23.61 -10.16
CA PRO A 176 32.51 -24.13 -9.41
C PRO A 176 32.83 -24.49 -7.95
N LYS A 177 34.11 -24.74 -7.64
CA LYS A 177 34.57 -25.00 -6.26
C LYS A 177 34.43 -23.79 -5.36
N ARG A 178 34.73 -22.57 -5.85
CA ARG A 178 34.57 -21.33 -5.07
C ARG A 178 33.11 -21.07 -4.78
N TRP A 179 32.26 -21.21 -5.79
CA TRP A 179 30.81 -21.13 -5.61
C TRP A 179 30.30 -22.13 -4.59
N SER A 180 30.77 -23.38 -4.63
CA SER A 180 30.38 -24.42 -3.65
C SER A 180 30.78 -24.06 -2.21
N ILE A 181 31.92 -23.38 -2.01
CA ILE A 181 32.34 -22.87 -0.69
C ILE A 181 31.36 -21.80 -0.22
N PHE A 182 31.00 -20.85 -1.09
CA PHE A 182 30.01 -19.82 -0.78
C PHE A 182 28.62 -20.40 -0.50
N LEU A 183 28.16 -21.37 -1.32
CA LEU A 183 26.91 -22.10 -1.07
C LEU A 183 26.92 -22.75 0.32
N ASN A 184 28.03 -23.38 0.73
CA ASN A 184 28.14 -23.95 2.08
C ASN A 184 28.12 -22.87 3.17
N TYR A 185 28.77 -21.74 2.95
CA TYR A 185 28.78 -20.60 3.86
C TYR A 185 27.36 -20.07 4.12
N TYR A 186 26.61 -19.70 3.08
CA TYR A 186 25.29 -19.09 3.30
C TYR A 186 24.24 -20.11 3.77
N HIS A 187 24.29 -21.38 3.33
CA HIS A 187 23.44 -22.44 3.90
C HIS A 187 23.72 -22.66 5.39
N THR A 188 24.98 -22.54 5.82
CA THR A 188 25.34 -22.61 7.25
C THR A 188 24.71 -21.46 8.02
N GLN A 189 24.78 -20.23 7.49
CA GLN A 189 24.13 -19.06 8.10
C GLN A 189 22.61 -19.24 8.22
N LEU A 190 21.93 -19.67 7.16
CA LEU A 190 20.49 -19.93 7.19
C LEU A 190 20.11 -21.02 8.20
N LYS A 191 20.92 -22.08 8.29
CA LYS A 191 20.75 -23.14 9.29
C LYS A 191 20.93 -22.61 10.72
N GLU A 192 21.89 -21.72 10.95
CA GLU A 192 22.08 -21.08 12.25
C GLU A 192 20.87 -20.23 12.64
N LEU A 193 20.46 -19.29 11.78
CA LEU A 193 19.32 -18.41 12.01
C LEU A 193 18.03 -19.22 12.24
N SER A 194 17.76 -20.20 11.38
CA SER A 194 16.58 -21.06 11.50
C SER A 194 16.59 -21.87 12.80
N ASN A 195 17.71 -22.49 13.17
CA ASN A 195 17.77 -23.31 14.39
C ASN A 195 17.72 -22.49 15.68
N GLN A 196 18.44 -21.36 15.72
CA GLN A 196 18.53 -20.52 16.91
C GLN A 196 17.22 -19.75 17.15
N TYR A 197 16.63 -19.24 16.08
CA TYR A 197 15.54 -18.28 16.20
C TYR A 197 14.18 -18.83 15.78
N ASN A 198 14.10 -19.92 15.00
CA ASN A 198 12.83 -20.49 14.52
C ASN A 198 11.81 -19.40 14.11
N PRO A 199 12.15 -18.53 13.14
CA PRO A 199 11.33 -17.37 12.80
C PRO A 199 10.00 -17.80 12.16
N ASP A 200 9.04 -16.88 12.15
CA ASP A 200 7.76 -17.04 11.45
C ASP A 200 7.90 -16.68 9.96
N LEU A 201 8.84 -15.80 9.62
CA LEU A 201 9.06 -15.29 8.26
C LEU A 201 10.55 -15.17 7.91
N PHE A 202 10.93 -15.57 6.70
CA PHE A 202 12.20 -15.20 6.08
C PHE A 202 11.95 -14.27 4.89
N TRP A 203 12.61 -13.13 4.89
CA TRP A 203 12.54 -12.13 3.84
C TRP A 203 13.88 -12.13 3.08
N PHE A 204 13.92 -12.80 1.93
CA PHE A 204 15.10 -12.87 1.08
C PHE A 204 15.23 -11.66 0.17
N ASP A 205 16.45 -11.40 -0.29
CA ASP A 205 16.74 -10.34 -1.24
C ASP A 205 17.97 -10.68 -2.07
N GLY A 206 18.09 -10.08 -3.26
CA GLY A 206 19.24 -10.29 -4.14
C GLY A 206 19.17 -11.55 -5.01
N ASP A 207 17.98 -12.07 -5.26
CA ASP A 207 17.78 -13.22 -6.14
C ASP A 207 18.18 -12.95 -7.60
N TRP A 208 18.10 -11.69 -8.05
CA TRP A 208 18.40 -11.27 -9.44
C TRP A 208 19.82 -11.56 -9.95
N GLU A 209 20.81 -11.82 -9.08
CA GLU A 209 22.21 -12.03 -9.52
C GLU A 209 22.48 -13.45 -10.04
N HIS A 210 21.67 -14.45 -9.64
CA HIS A 210 21.82 -15.84 -10.06
C HIS A 210 20.49 -16.55 -10.24
N THR A 211 20.47 -17.63 -11.01
CA THR A 211 19.26 -18.46 -11.20
C THR A 211 18.88 -19.23 -9.93
N SER A 212 17.60 -19.61 -9.77
CA SER A 212 17.14 -20.53 -8.71
C SER A 212 18.05 -21.75 -8.51
N ALA A 213 18.49 -22.36 -9.62
CA ALA A 213 19.33 -23.56 -9.59
C ALA A 213 20.72 -23.27 -9.04
N GLU A 214 21.32 -22.13 -9.41
CA GLU A 214 22.62 -21.70 -8.88
C GLU A 214 22.53 -21.36 -7.39
N TRP A 215 21.45 -20.69 -6.98
CA TRP A 215 21.15 -20.42 -5.58
C TRP A 215 20.81 -21.67 -4.77
N GLN A 216 20.32 -22.75 -5.39
CA GLN A 216 19.77 -23.92 -4.70
C GLN A 216 18.52 -23.58 -3.85
N THR A 217 17.61 -22.76 -4.40
CA THR A 217 16.41 -22.26 -3.69
C THR A 217 15.52 -23.38 -3.12
N ASP A 218 15.35 -24.50 -3.84
CA ASP A 218 14.65 -25.71 -3.34
C ASP A 218 15.27 -26.26 -2.04
N ARG A 219 16.61 -26.29 -1.99
CA ARG A 219 17.35 -26.79 -0.82
C ARG A 219 17.22 -25.81 0.34
N VAL A 220 17.27 -24.50 0.07
CA VAL A 220 17.04 -23.46 1.08
C VAL A 220 15.65 -23.61 1.69
N ARG A 221 14.62 -23.69 0.86
CA ARG A 221 13.24 -23.86 1.34
C ARG A 221 13.10 -25.11 2.19
N SER A 222 13.61 -26.24 1.71
CA SER A 222 13.58 -27.51 2.45
C SER A 222 14.31 -27.40 3.79
N LEU A 223 15.47 -26.75 3.83
CA LEU A 223 16.26 -26.53 5.04
C LEU A 223 15.48 -25.72 6.09
N LEU A 224 14.78 -24.66 5.65
CA LEU A 224 13.97 -23.83 6.54
C LEU A 224 12.71 -24.56 7.03
N GLN A 225 11.99 -25.24 6.12
CA GLN A 225 10.77 -25.98 6.44
C GLN A 225 11.01 -27.19 7.36
N ASN A 226 12.18 -27.83 7.26
CA ASN A 226 12.56 -28.90 8.19
C ASN A 226 12.57 -28.45 9.65
N LYS A 227 12.86 -27.16 9.90
CA LYS A 227 12.86 -26.58 11.24
C LYS A 227 11.49 -25.99 11.60
N ASN A 228 10.89 -25.22 10.69
CA ASN A 228 9.56 -24.66 10.85
C ASN A 228 8.71 -24.95 9.60
N PRO A 229 7.84 -25.98 9.62
CA PRO A 229 6.97 -26.31 8.48
C PRO A 229 6.02 -25.20 8.05
N GLU A 230 5.73 -24.25 8.95
CA GLU A 230 4.80 -23.13 8.75
C GLU A 230 5.53 -21.82 8.41
N ILE A 231 6.84 -21.87 8.11
CA ILE A 231 7.62 -20.69 7.72
C ILE A 231 7.00 -20.02 6.47
N ILE A 232 6.92 -18.69 6.52
CA ILE A 232 6.57 -17.85 5.37
C ILE A 232 7.84 -17.35 4.71
N ILE A 233 7.89 -17.42 3.38
CA ILE A 233 9.01 -16.95 2.56
C ILE A 233 8.46 -15.93 1.54
N ASN A 234 9.13 -14.81 1.33
CA ASN A 234 8.74 -13.82 0.33
C ASN A 234 9.05 -14.28 -1.11
N SER A 235 8.53 -13.57 -2.12
CA SER A 235 8.75 -13.87 -3.54
C SER A 235 10.19 -13.76 -4.03
N ARG A 236 11.14 -13.28 -3.20
CA ARG A 236 12.55 -13.08 -3.57
C ARG A 236 13.46 -14.25 -3.17
N LEU A 237 12.86 -15.43 -3.01
CA LEU A 237 13.58 -16.71 -3.14
C LEU A 237 13.18 -17.36 -4.47
N ASP A 238 13.00 -16.52 -5.50
CA ASP A 238 12.56 -16.88 -6.84
C ASP A 238 11.26 -17.72 -6.80
N GLU A 239 11.21 -18.89 -7.44
CA GLU A 239 10.02 -19.75 -7.56
C GLU A 239 9.48 -20.30 -6.22
N GLN A 240 10.14 -20.03 -5.08
CA GLN A 240 9.85 -20.63 -3.78
C GLN A 240 9.05 -19.75 -2.82
N GLY A 241 8.68 -18.53 -3.23
CA GLY A 241 7.97 -17.57 -2.37
C GLY A 241 6.48 -17.86 -2.16
N ASP A 242 5.95 -17.42 -1.02
CA ASP A 242 4.56 -17.58 -0.60
C ASP A 242 3.69 -16.32 -0.81
N TYR A 243 4.31 -15.15 -1.02
CA TYR A 243 3.62 -13.87 -1.21
C TYR A 243 4.44 -12.88 -2.06
N GLU A 244 3.76 -11.95 -2.75
CA GLU A 244 4.38 -10.92 -3.60
C GLU A 244 4.92 -9.74 -2.77
N THR A 245 6.05 -9.15 -3.19
CA THR A 245 6.68 -7.99 -2.51
C THR A 245 6.82 -6.76 -3.40
N PRO A 246 5.73 -6.02 -3.72
CA PRO A 246 5.88 -4.69 -4.29
C PRO A 246 6.75 -3.81 -3.39
N GLU A 247 7.67 -3.06 -3.99
CA GLU A 247 8.62 -2.22 -3.24
C GLU A 247 8.50 -0.75 -3.67
N GLN A 248 8.36 0.17 -2.69
CA GLN A 248 8.24 1.63 -2.85
C GLN A 248 7.04 2.15 -3.65
N GLY A 249 6.68 1.51 -4.76
CA GLY A 249 5.53 1.86 -5.58
C GLY A 249 4.25 1.32 -4.96
N VAL A 250 3.47 2.20 -4.33
CA VAL A 250 2.14 1.84 -3.82
C VAL A 250 1.29 1.30 -4.98
N PRO A 251 0.78 0.06 -4.92
CA PRO A 251 0.01 -0.52 -6.01
C PRO A 251 -1.20 0.34 -6.38
N ILE A 252 -1.38 0.58 -7.69
CA ILE A 252 -2.54 1.31 -8.22
C ILE A 252 -3.74 0.36 -8.37
N VAL A 253 -3.44 -0.89 -8.69
CA VAL A 253 -4.38 -2.01 -8.76
C VAL A 253 -3.93 -3.08 -7.78
N LYS A 254 -4.89 -3.87 -7.30
CA LYS A 254 -4.61 -5.00 -6.42
C LYS A 254 -3.61 -5.94 -7.12
N PRO A 255 -2.48 -6.27 -6.48
CA PRO A 255 -1.55 -7.28 -6.99
C PRO A 255 -2.22 -8.63 -7.22
N THR A 256 -1.68 -9.41 -8.15
CA THR A 256 -2.29 -10.67 -8.60
C THR A 256 -2.21 -11.78 -7.56
N GLY A 257 -1.18 -11.74 -6.70
CA GLY A 257 -0.96 -12.69 -5.63
C GLY A 257 -2.10 -12.68 -4.60
N SER A 258 -2.41 -13.86 -4.06
CA SER A 258 -3.41 -13.98 -2.98
C SER A 258 -2.95 -13.27 -1.70
N TYR A 259 -1.64 -13.22 -1.48
CA TYR A 259 -0.99 -12.49 -0.41
C TYR A 259 0.11 -11.62 -1.01
N TRP A 260 0.24 -10.40 -0.47
CA TRP A 260 1.26 -9.46 -0.88
C TRP A 260 1.53 -8.46 0.24
N GLU A 261 2.72 -7.87 0.22
CA GLU A 261 3.19 -6.91 1.22
C GLU A 261 4.00 -5.82 0.54
N LEU A 262 3.56 -4.57 0.73
CA LEU A 262 4.33 -3.41 0.30
C LEU A 262 5.42 -3.13 1.32
N CYS A 263 6.69 -3.27 0.95
CA CYS A 263 7.79 -2.72 1.73
C CYS A 263 8.01 -1.24 1.37
N TYR A 264 8.10 -0.38 2.39
CA TYR A 264 7.95 1.06 2.22
C TYR A 264 8.79 1.85 3.23
N THR A 265 9.59 2.79 2.74
CA THR A 265 10.42 3.67 3.60
C THR A 265 9.64 4.89 4.09
N MET A 266 10.01 5.41 5.27
CA MET A 266 9.45 6.67 5.77
C MET A 266 9.97 7.88 5.02
N ASN A 267 11.26 7.90 4.67
CA ASN A 267 11.91 8.90 3.82
C ASN A 267 12.33 8.24 2.49
N ASP A 268 13.40 8.70 1.84
CA ASP A 268 13.88 8.16 0.55
C ASP A 268 14.98 7.09 0.74
N SER A 269 15.22 6.64 1.98
CA SER A 269 16.30 5.71 2.35
C SER A 269 15.81 4.54 3.21
N TRP A 270 16.39 3.34 3.03
CA TRP A 270 16.19 2.20 3.93
C TRP A 270 17.09 2.31 5.17
N GLY A 271 18.40 2.39 4.98
CA GLY A 271 19.33 2.67 6.08
C GLY A 271 19.23 4.11 6.60
N TYR A 272 19.70 4.33 7.83
CA TYR A 272 19.81 5.68 8.39
C TYR A 272 20.68 6.59 7.51
N GLN A 273 20.10 7.68 7.01
CA GLN A 273 20.83 8.75 6.31
C GLN A 273 20.49 10.11 6.95
N PRO A 274 21.43 10.77 7.67
CA PRO A 274 21.15 11.96 8.46
C PRO A 274 20.78 13.19 7.63
N TYR A 275 21.07 13.17 6.33
CA TYR A 275 20.77 14.26 5.40
C TYR A 275 19.51 14.01 4.57
N ASP A 276 18.89 12.82 4.69
CA ASP A 276 17.59 12.55 4.10
C ASP A 276 16.47 12.94 5.06
N SER A 277 16.07 14.20 4.96
CA SER A 277 14.96 14.78 5.74
C SER A 277 13.62 14.69 5.03
N ARG A 278 13.49 13.97 3.90
CA ARG A 278 12.26 13.89 3.10
C ARG A 278 11.27 12.86 3.65
N TYR A 279 10.96 12.99 4.94
CA TYR A 279 10.01 12.13 5.63
C TYR A 279 8.58 12.38 5.14
N LYS A 280 7.89 11.29 4.81
CA LYS A 280 6.44 11.28 4.61
C LYS A 280 5.75 11.61 5.92
N SER A 281 4.66 12.35 5.86
CA SER A 281 3.86 12.65 7.04
C SER A 281 3.15 11.39 7.58
N SER A 282 2.78 11.40 8.86
CA SER A 282 1.99 10.33 9.47
C SER A 282 0.68 10.07 8.72
N ASN A 283 0.04 11.12 8.17
CA ASN A 283 -1.15 11.01 7.34
C ASN A 283 -0.90 10.19 6.06
N MET A 284 0.21 10.47 5.35
CA MET A 284 0.58 9.73 4.14
C MET A 284 0.84 8.25 4.43
N ILE A 285 1.50 7.94 5.54
CA ILE A 285 1.75 6.55 5.97
C ILE A 285 0.44 5.84 6.33
N ILE A 286 -0.44 6.48 7.10
CA ILE A 286 -1.76 5.91 7.46
C ILE A 286 -2.60 5.64 6.21
N ARG A 287 -2.62 6.57 5.25
CA ARG A 287 -3.35 6.38 3.98
C ARG A 287 -2.75 5.30 3.11
N THR A 288 -1.43 5.13 3.13
CA THR A 288 -0.76 4.00 2.47
C THR A 288 -1.14 2.66 3.12
N LEU A 289 -1.23 2.60 4.45
CA LEU A 289 -1.74 1.41 5.15
C LEU A 289 -3.20 1.12 4.73
N ILE A 290 -4.05 2.15 4.64
CA ILE A 290 -5.44 2.01 4.17
C ILE A 290 -5.50 1.50 2.72
N ASP A 291 -4.62 1.98 1.84
CA ASP A 291 -4.52 1.46 0.47
C ASP A 291 -4.23 -0.05 0.48
N CYS A 292 -3.22 -0.48 1.24
CA CYS A 292 -2.88 -1.89 1.39
C CYS A 292 -4.07 -2.72 1.90
N ILE A 293 -4.71 -2.27 2.99
CA ILE A 293 -5.87 -2.96 3.58
C ILE A 293 -7.01 -3.07 2.57
N SER A 294 -7.33 -1.98 1.85
CA SER A 294 -8.43 -1.94 0.90
C SER A 294 -8.27 -2.92 -0.27
N MET A 295 -7.02 -3.21 -0.62
CA MET A 295 -6.62 -4.18 -1.64
C MET A 295 -6.26 -5.56 -1.03
N GLY A 296 -6.41 -5.73 0.28
CA GLY A 296 -6.22 -6.99 1.00
C GLY A 296 -4.78 -7.37 1.32
N GLY A 297 -3.81 -6.47 1.15
CA GLY A 297 -2.39 -6.71 1.44
C GLY A 297 -1.92 -6.14 2.78
N ASN A 298 -0.61 -6.25 2.98
CA ASN A 298 0.09 -5.73 4.15
C ASN A 298 0.97 -4.54 3.80
N LEU A 299 1.27 -3.72 4.82
CA LEU A 299 2.33 -2.71 4.80
C LEU A 299 3.46 -3.16 5.72
N LEU A 300 4.68 -3.23 5.18
CA LEU A 300 5.92 -3.40 5.92
C LEU A 300 6.67 -2.06 5.91
N LEU A 301 6.49 -1.29 6.98
CA LEU A 301 7.01 0.07 7.10
C LEU A 301 8.42 0.06 7.70
N ASP A 302 9.37 0.65 7.00
CA ASP A 302 10.78 0.61 7.37
C ASP A 302 11.20 1.70 8.38
N ILE A 303 12.15 1.33 9.23
CA ILE A 303 12.98 2.24 10.01
C ILE A 303 14.47 1.96 9.77
N GLY A 304 15.26 3.03 9.75
CA GLY A 304 16.72 2.99 9.71
C GLY A 304 17.31 3.53 11.02
N PRO A 305 17.69 2.67 11.99
CA PRO A 305 18.30 3.09 13.25
C PRO A 305 19.72 3.66 13.07
N LYS A 306 20.11 4.54 14.01
CA LYS A 306 21.44 5.15 14.09
C LYS A 306 22.52 4.13 14.46
N PRO A 307 23.82 4.43 14.22
CA PRO A 307 24.92 3.49 14.52
C PRO A 307 25.07 3.16 16.01
N ASP A 308 24.56 4.02 16.90
CA ASP A 308 24.52 3.78 18.34
C ASP A 308 23.34 2.90 18.78
N GLY A 309 22.39 2.61 17.88
CA GLY A 309 21.19 1.82 18.15
C GLY A 309 19.95 2.64 18.57
N THR A 310 20.03 3.96 18.60
CA THR A 310 18.84 4.81 18.77
C THR A 310 18.04 4.94 17.46
N ILE A 311 16.74 5.15 17.56
CA ILE A 311 15.86 5.40 16.39
C ILE A 311 15.72 6.91 16.19
N ALA A 312 15.75 7.38 14.94
CA ALA A 312 15.59 8.80 14.64
C ALA A 312 14.24 9.35 15.17
N SER A 313 14.23 10.57 15.68
CA SER A 313 13.05 11.19 16.30
C SER A 313 11.82 11.24 15.39
N GLU A 314 12.06 11.46 14.11
CA GLU A 314 11.07 11.50 13.03
C GLU A 314 10.40 10.14 12.86
N GLN A 315 11.21 9.06 12.84
CA GLN A 315 10.71 7.69 12.78
C GLN A 315 9.92 7.32 14.04
N VAL A 316 10.42 7.69 15.23
CA VAL A 316 9.70 7.49 16.51
C VAL A 316 8.35 8.20 16.48
N LYS A 317 8.31 9.47 16.02
CA LYS A 317 7.07 10.24 15.93
C LYS A 317 6.06 9.58 14.99
N ILE A 318 6.48 9.14 13.80
CA ILE A 318 5.61 8.46 12.83
C ILE A 318 5.06 7.16 13.42
N LEU A 319 5.88 6.34 14.06
CA LEU A 319 5.42 5.09 14.70
C LEU A 319 4.43 5.33 15.83
N LYS A 320 4.61 6.38 16.64
CA LYS A 320 3.67 6.76 17.70
C LYS A 320 2.36 7.33 17.15
N ASP A 321 2.42 8.18 16.13
CA ASP A 321 1.23 8.71 15.46
C ASP A 321 0.42 7.58 14.78
N LEU A 322 1.13 6.61 14.19
CA LEU A 322 0.55 5.38 13.66
C LEU A 322 -0.10 4.58 14.78
N GLY A 323 0.59 4.37 15.91
CA GLY A 323 0.06 3.72 17.11
C GLY A 323 -1.23 4.35 17.65
N ARG A 324 -1.29 5.69 17.69
CA ARG A 324 -2.52 6.39 18.08
C ARG A 324 -3.68 6.07 17.14
N TRP A 325 -3.43 5.95 15.84
CA TRP A 325 -4.48 5.64 14.86
C TRP A 325 -4.85 4.14 14.84
N THR A 326 -3.87 3.26 14.89
CA THR A 326 -4.08 1.80 14.81
C THR A 326 -4.78 1.26 16.05
N ASN A 327 -4.47 1.78 17.25
CA ASN A 327 -5.17 1.39 18.48
C ASN A 327 -6.65 1.80 18.46
N LYS A 328 -6.97 2.98 17.93
CA LYS A 328 -8.35 3.48 17.82
C LYS A 328 -9.18 2.70 16.80
N HIS A 329 -8.56 2.20 15.73
CA HIS A 329 -9.24 1.60 14.58
C HIS A 329 -8.90 0.12 14.36
N ALA A 330 -8.45 -0.59 15.40
CA ALA A 330 -7.91 -1.95 15.31
C ALA A 330 -8.84 -2.94 14.57
N ASP A 331 -10.15 -2.88 14.81
CA ASP A 331 -11.17 -3.74 14.19
C ASP A 331 -11.22 -3.63 12.66
N ALA A 332 -10.92 -2.44 12.13
CA ALA A 332 -10.92 -2.18 10.68
C ALA A 332 -9.60 -2.62 10.02
N ILE A 333 -8.54 -2.76 10.81
CA ILE A 333 -7.21 -3.12 10.31
C ILE A 333 -7.04 -4.62 10.36
N TYR A 334 -7.04 -5.21 11.55
CA TYR A 334 -6.55 -6.57 11.73
C TYR A 334 -7.60 -7.61 11.36
N GLY A 335 -7.18 -8.63 10.61
CA GLY A 335 -8.07 -9.69 10.16
C GLY A 335 -9.10 -9.25 9.11
N THR A 336 -9.01 -8.05 8.54
CA THR A 336 -9.93 -7.62 7.48
C THR A 336 -9.53 -8.15 6.10
N THR A 337 -10.48 -8.17 5.18
CA THR A 337 -10.26 -8.51 3.78
C THR A 337 -10.49 -7.29 2.89
N ALA A 338 -10.10 -7.40 1.61
CA ALA A 338 -10.36 -6.37 0.62
C ALA A 338 -11.84 -5.93 0.63
N GLY A 339 -12.05 -4.64 0.36
CA GLY A 339 -13.35 -3.99 0.43
C GLY A 339 -14.27 -4.24 -0.75
N ILE A 340 -15.25 -3.35 -0.89
CA ILE A 340 -16.25 -3.37 -1.95
C ILE A 340 -15.86 -2.44 -3.11
N PRO A 341 -16.42 -2.64 -4.33
CA PRO A 341 -16.14 -1.77 -5.48
C PRO A 341 -16.49 -0.29 -5.25
N LYS A 342 -15.69 0.62 -5.83
CA LYS A 342 -15.85 2.09 -5.72
C LYS A 342 -17.26 2.60 -6.05
N LYS A 343 -18.00 1.91 -6.94
CA LYS A 343 -19.36 2.33 -7.33
C LYS A 343 -20.33 2.42 -6.15
N HIS A 344 -20.06 1.76 -5.03
CA HIS A 344 -20.93 1.78 -3.86
C HIS A 344 -20.63 2.92 -2.88
N VAL A 345 -19.41 3.45 -2.89
CA VAL A 345 -18.99 4.56 -2.03
C VAL A 345 -17.68 5.15 -2.56
N ASN A 346 -17.56 6.47 -2.59
CA ASN A 346 -16.36 7.17 -3.01
C ASN A 346 -15.26 7.20 -1.92
N ALA A 347 -14.97 6.05 -1.33
CA ALA A 347 -14.01 5.88 -0.25
C ALA A 347 -13.27 4.54 -0.40
N LYS A 348 -12.12 4.41 0.25
CA LYS A 348 -11.50 3.09 0.44
C LYS A 348 -12.33 2.30 1.44
N THR A 349 -12.39 0.98 1.27
CA THR A 349 -13.18 0.12 2.17
C THR A 349 -12.47 -1.18 2.51
N ALA A 350 -12.90 -1.84 3.59
CA ALA A 350 -12.50 -3.19 3.97
C ALA A 350 -13.69 -3.94 4.57
N LEU A 351 -13.61 -5.27 4.60
CA LEU A 351 -14.65 -6.12 5.20
C LEU A 351 -14.10 -6.92 6.38
N SER A 352 -14.93 -7.18 7.39
CA SER A 352 -14.64 -8.23 8.37
C SER A 352 -14.56 -9.60 7.67
N LYS A 353 -13.86 -10.58 8.26
CA LYS A 353 -13.74 -11.93 7.67
C LYS A 353 -15.09 -12.58 7.35
N ASP A 354 -16.06 -12.40 8.24
CA ASP A 354 -17.41 -12.92 8.07
C ASP A 354 -18.31 -12.01 7.22
N LYS A 355 -17.75 -10.93 6.66
CA LYS A 355 -18.41 -9.94 5.78
C LYS A 355 -19.65 -9.29 6.38
N LYS A 356 -19.80 -9.32 7.72
CA LYS A 356 -20.91 -8.66 8.43
C LYS A 356 -20.61 -7.22 8.82
N GLN A 357 -19.37 -6.78 8.66
CA GLN A 357 -18.97 -5.39 8.89
C GLN A 357 -18.26 -4.86 7.65
N LEU A 358 -18.70 -3.69 7.20
CA LEU A 358 -18.01 -2.86 6.21
C LEU A 358 -17.35 -1.71 6.94
N TYR A 359 -16.06 -1.52 6.69
CA TYR A 359 -15.29 -0.38 7.14
C TYR A 359 -15.07 0.57 5.97
N ILE A 360 -15.39 1.84 6.17
CA ILE A 360 -15.24 2.91 5.17
C ILE A 360 -14.22 3.90 5.72
N TYR A 361 -13.14 4.11 4.98
CA TYR A 361 -12.04 5.00 5.35
C TYR A 361 -12.21 6.35 4.67
N LEU A 362 -12.39 7.40 5.47
CA LEU A 362 -12.56 8.77 5.01
C LEU A 362 -11.28 9.56 5.26
N ASP A 363 -10.65 9.99 4.17
CA ASP A 363 -9.48 10.89 4.16
C ASP A 363 -9.88 12.35 3.93
N PHE A 364 -11.15 12.67 4.20
CA PHE A 364 -11.72 14.00 4.17
C PHE A 364 -12.83 14.14 5.21
N LYS A 365 -13.14 15.39 5.58
CA LYS A 365 -14.26 15.78 6.42
C LYS A 365 -15.37 16.34 5.53
N THR A 366 -16.62 16.00 5.83
CA THR A 366 -17.78 16.47 5.09
C THR A 366 -18.90 16.84 6.05
N THR A 367 -19.69 17.85 5.67
CA THR A 367 -20.92 18.25 6.37
C THR A 367 -22.18 17.78 5.64
N HIS A 368 -22.02 17.02 4.55
CA HIS A 368 -23.10 16.60 3.65
C HIS A 368 -23.39 15.09 3.71
N GLY A 369 -22.76 14.42 4.67
CA GLY A 369 -22.83 12.97 4.84
C GLY A 369 -22.03 12.18 3.81
N ILE A 370 -21.99 10.87 4.02
CA ILE A 370 -21.36 9.88 3.14
C ILE A 370 -22.44 8.98 2.57
N VAL A 371 -22.47 8.88 1.23
CA VAL A 371 -23.42 8.04 0.51
C VAL A 371 -22.87 6.62 0.41
N LEU A 372 -23.69 5.64 0.79
CA LEU A 372 -23.45 4.23 0.58
C LEU A 372 -24.61 3.65 -0.25
N SER A 373 -24.33 3.29 -1.49
CA SER A 373 -25.34 2.86 -2.48
C SER A 373 -25.32 1.36 -2.74
N GLY A 374 -26.46 0.81 -3.17
CA GLY A 374 -26.59 -0.56 -3.63
C GLY A 374 -26.43 -1.61 -2.54
N ILE A 375 -26.86 -1.33 -1.30
CA ILE A 375 -26.77 -2.24 -0.16
C ILE A 375 -28.09 -2.99 0.04
N LYS A 376 -28.13 -4.28 -0.32
CA LYS A 376 -29.30 -5.15 -0.13
C LYS A 376 -29.42 -5.68 1.30
N SER A 377 -28.29 -5.79 2.01
CA SER A 377 -28.27 -6.30 3.38
C SER A 377 -28.83 -5.29 4.39
N LYS A 378 -29.63 -5.78 5.35
CA LYS A 378 -30.16 -4.95 6.43
C LYS A 378 -29.04 -4.44 7.35
N ILE A 379 -28.84 -3.13 7.39
CA ILE A 379 -27.97 -2.42 8.35
C ILE A 379 -28.55 -2.56 9.77
N LYS A 380 -27.72 -3.02 10.71
CA LYS A 380 -28.01 -3.07 12.15
C LYS A 380 -27.53 -1.84 12.89
N LYS A 381 -26.33 -1.35 12.55
CA LYS A 381 -25.67 -0.25 13.24
C LYS A 381 -24.69 0.45 12.32
N VAL A 382 -24.56 1.76 12.50
CA VAL A 382 -23.50 2.59 11.93
C VAL A 382 -22.83 3.34 13.07
N ASP A 383 -21.50 3.31 13.13
CA ASP A 383 -20.71 4.04 14.13
C ASP A 383 -19.36 4.48 13.56
N VAL A 384 -18.80 5.57 14.11
CA VAL A 384 -17.41 5.94 13.86
C VAL A 384 -16.53 5.23 14.88
N LEU A 385 -15.56 4.44 14.41
CA LEU A 385 -14.71 3.67 15.32
C LEU A 385 -13.90 4.60 16.25
N GLY A 386 -13.90 4.27 17.54
CA GLY A 386 -13.27 5.08 18.58
C GLY A 386 -14.03 6.36 18.94
N ASN A 387 -15.30 6.46 18.57
CA ASN A 387 -16.21 7.54 18.96
C ASN A 387 -17.61 6.97 19.25
N ASP A 388 -18.17 7.29 20.43
CA ASP A 388 -19.46 6.75 20.86
C ASP A 388 -20.67 7.59 20.43
N ALA A 389 -20.45 8.74 19.78
CA ALA A 389 -21.54 9.59 19.32
C ALA A 389 -22.31 8.89 18.18
N PRO A 390 -23.64 9.02 18.15
CA PRO A 390 -24.46 8.40 17.14
C PRO A 390 -24.17 8.99 15.76
N VAL A 391 -24.17 8.14 14.74
CA VAL A 391 -24.14 8.54 13.33
C VAL A 391 -25.58 8.58 12.83
N GLU A 392 -26.03 9.76 12.43
CA GLU A 392 -27.37 9.93 11.87
C GLU A 392 -27.42 9.24 10.49
N THR A 393 -28.44 8.43 10.26
CA THR A 393 -28.55 7.59 9.05
C THR A 393 -29.88 7.87 8.36
N THR A 394 -29.81 8.36 7.13
CA THR A 394 -30.98 8.62 6.29
C THR A 394 -31.05 7.59 5.18
N LYS A 395 -32.16 6.84 5.11
CA LYS A 395 -32.42 5.90 4.01
C LYS A 395 -33.01 6.66 2.82
N LEU A 396 -32.32 6.67 1.69
CA LEU A 396 -32.75 7.38 0.47
C LEU A 396 -33.77 6.57 -0.32
N ASN A 397 -33.49 5.28 -0.48
CA ASN A 397 -34.33 4.30 -1.16
C ASN A 397 -34.04 2.91 -0.56
N ASP A 398 -34.54 1.84 -1.16
CA ASP A 398 -34.41 0.50 -0.60
C ASP A 398 -32.96 0.03 -0.37
N THR A 399 -32.00 0.53 -1.16
CA THR A 399 -30.61 0.09 -1.13
C THR A 399 -29.60 1.17 -0.72
N ASP A 400 -30.00 2.44 -0.68
CA ASP A 400 -29.06 3.56 -0.55
C ASP A 400 -29.27 4.36 0.74
N TYR A 401 -28.15 4.76 1.33
CA TYR A 401 -28.11 5.40 2.64
C TYR A 401 -27.16 6.61 2.63
N ILE A 402 -27.48 7.63 3.42
CA ILE A 402 -26.58 8.72 3.78
C ILE A 402 -26.23 8.59 5.27
N PHE A 403 -24.95 8.70 5.58
CA PHE A 403 -24.43 8.73 6.95
C PHE A 403 -23.87 10.12 7.28
N ASP A 404 -24.52 10.81 8.20
CA ASP A 404 -24.11 12.15 8.64
C ASP A 404 -23.12 12.05 9.79
N ILE A 405 -21.91 12.56 9.56
CA ILE A 405 -20.79 12.53 10.49
C ILE A 405 -20.54 13.95 10.99
N LYS A 406 -20.54 14.14 12.30
CA LYS A 406 -20.33 15.45 12.93
C LYS A 406 -18.85 15.81 12.95
N GLU A 407 -18.54 17.11 12.98
CA GLU A 407 -17.18 17.63 12.88
C GLU A 407 -16.24 17.03 13.94
N GLU A 408 -16.73 16.89 15.17
CA GLU A 408 -16.01 16.31 16.31
C GLU A 408 -15.75 14.80 16.20
N GLN A 409 -16.43 14.10 15.29
CA GLN A 409 -16.25 12.65 15.09
C GLN A 409 -15.09 12.35 14.14
N PHE A 410 -14.68 13.30 13.29
CA PHE A 410 -13.59 13.08 12.35
C PHE A 410 -12.24 12.93 13.05
N ASP A 411 -11.47 11.92 12.63
CA ASP A 411 -10.08 11.79 13.00
C ASP A 411 -9.21 12.77 12.20
N LYS A 412 -8.12 13.25 12.82
CA LYS A 412 -7.19 14.18 12.15
C LYS A 412 -6.47 13.57 10.95
N ASP A 413 -6.32 12.25 10.86
CA ASP A 413 -5.61 11.59 9.76
C ASP A 413 -6.55 10.83 8.82
N ALA A 414 -7.38 9.93 9.36
CA ALA A 414 -8.39 9.21 8.58
C ALA A 414 -9.49 8.70 9.51
N THR A 415 -10.74 8.99 9.18
CA THR A 415 -11.90 8.55 9.96
C THR A 415 -12.35 7.18 9.48
N VAL A 416 -12.74 6.30 10.39
CA VAL A 416 -13.24 4.96 10.03
C VAL A 416 -14.70 4.81 10.44
N LEU A 417 -15.58 4.75 9.46
CA LEU A 417 -16.99 4.41 9.67
C LEU A 417 -17.17 2.89 9.59
N ARG A 418 -17.83 2.30 10.59
CA ARG A 418 -18.23 0.89 10.59
C ARG A 418 -19.73 0.79 10.33
N VAL A 419 -20.08 0.01 9.32
CA VAL A 419 -21.46 -0.41 9.01
C VAL A 419 -21.60 -1.89 9.35
N THR A 420 -22.42 -2.19 10.34
CA THR A 420 -22.70 -3.57 10.77
C THR A 420 -24.00 -4.06 10.16
N PHE A 421 -23.99 -5.22 9.53
CA PHE A 421 -25.13 -5.84 8.87
C PHE A 421 -25.73 -6.98 9.70
N SER A 422 -26.97 -7.36 9.36
CA SER A 422 -27.65 -8.49 10.00
C SER A 422 -27.05 -9.85 9.65
N GLY A 423 -26.43 -9.96 8.49
CA GLY A 423 -25.72 -11.11 7.94
C GLY A 423 -24.62 -10.63 7.00
N GLU A 424 -24.11 -11.48 6.11
CA GLU A 424 -23.10 -11.05 5.13
C GLU A 424 -23.64 -9.92 4.25
N ILE A 425 -22.75 -8.99 3.86
CA ILE A 425 -23.09 -7.92 2.93
C ILE A 425 -23.45 -8.48 1.55
N GLN A 426 -24.55 -7.96 0.99
CA GLN A 426 -25.03 -8.26 -0.35
C GLN A 426 -25.20 -6.94 -1.10
N LEU A 427 -24.59 -6.87 -2.27
CA LEU A 427 -24.53 -5.66 -3.09
C LEU A 427 -25.47 -5.76 -4.29
N SER A 428 -25.96 -4.62 -4.77
CA SER A 428 -26.66 -4.52 -6.03
C SER A 428 -25.68 -4.50 -7.21
N GLU A 429 -25.99 -5.26 -8.25
CA GLU A 429 -25.25 -5.20 -9.51
C GLU A 429 -25.77 -4.09 -10.44
N GLU A 430 -26.96 -3.57 -10.15
CA GLU A 430 -27.57 -2.47 -10.90
C GLU A 430 -26.63 -1.26 -10.93
N LYS A 431 -26.68 -0.55 -12.06
CA LYS A 431 -25.98 0.72 -12.23
C LYS A 431 -26.96 1.83 -11.90
N ASP A 432 -26.50 2.80 -11.13
CA ASP A 432 -27.27 4.00 -10.86
C ASP A 432 -27.54 4.73 -12.19
N GLU A 433 -28.76 5.22 -12.35
CA GLU A 433 -29.10 6.03 -13.52
C GLU A 433 -28.31 7.36 -13.46
N PRO A 434 -27.79 7.85 -14.60
CA PRO A 434 -27.15 9.15 -14.64
C PRO A 434 -28.10 10.27 -14.22
N ILE A 435 -27.59 11.26 -13.49
CA ILE A 435 -28.39 12.44 -13.15
C ILE A 435 -28.84 13.14 -14.44
N SER A 436 -30.12 13.50 -14.52
CA SER A 436 -30.61 14.26 -15.67
C SER A 436 -30.28 15.75 -15.51
N PHE A 437 -30.17 16.47 -16.64
CA PHE A 437 -30.00 17.93 -16.62
C PHE A 437 -31.13 18.62 -15.85
N GLN A 438 -32.37 18.16 -16.00
CA GLN A 438 -33.52 18.67 -15.25
C GLN A 438 -33.32 18.48 -13.73
N THR A 439 -33.01 17.26 -13.29
CA THR A 439 -32.84 16.88 -11.88
C THR A 439 -31.71 17.65 -11.20
N LEU A 440 -30.62 17.93 -11.92
CA LEU A 440 -29.50 18.69 -11.38
C LEU A 440 -29.92 20.11 -10.94
N PHE A 441 -30.74 20.78 -11.76
CA PHE A 441 -31.13 22.17 -11.52
C PHE A 441 -32.45 22.34 -10.76
N GLU A 442 -33.34 21.34 -10.73
CA GLU A 442 -34.66 21.47 -10.13
C GLU A 442 -34.62 21.60 -8.60
N VAL A 443 -35.44 22.51 -8.04
CA VAL A 443 -35.62 22.65 -6.59
C VAL A 443 -36.61 21.59 -6.10
N THR A 444 -36.16 20.71 -5.22
CA THR A 444 -37.02 19.72 -4.54
C THR A 444 -37.48 20.23 -3.17
N PRO A 445 -38.78 20.11 -2.80
CA PRO A 445 -39.32 20.75 -1.59
C PRO A 445 -38.90 20.18 -0.22
N ALA A 446 -38.29 18.98 -0.18
CA ALA A 446 -38.19 18.21 1.07
C ALA A 446 -36.78 18.19 1.70
N THR A 447 -35.70 18.30 0.91
CA THR A 447 -34.30 18.23 1.40
C THR A 447 -33.34 18.86 0.38
N ASP A 448 -32.30 19.56 0.84
CA ASP A 448 -31.26 20.08 -0.05
C ASP A 448 -30.24 19.00 -0.44
N PHE A 449 -30.46 18.39 -1.61
CA PHE A 449 -29.55 17.40 -2.21
C PHE A 449 -28.44 18.01 -3.09
N THR A 450 -28.11 19.30 -2.94
CA THR A 450 -27.12 19.98 -3.81
C THR A 450 -25.79 19.21 -3.92
N ASN A 451 -25.20 18.82 -2.79
CA ASN A 451 -23.92 18.11 -2.79
C ASN A 451 -24.01 16.68 -3.30
N LEU A 452 -25.10 15.98 -2.99
CA LEU A 452 -25.39 14.67 -3.55
C LEU A 452 -25.46 14.76 -5.08
N ASN A 453 -26.24 15.70 -5.62
CA ASN A 453 -26.40 15.90 -7.06
C ASN A 453 -25.07 16.24 -7.75
N LEU A 454 -24.22 17.06 -7.12
CA LEU A 454 -22.89 17.39 -7.65
C LEU A 454 -21.91 16.22 -7.58
N SER A 455 -21.95 15.41 -6.51
CA SER A 455 -21.17 14.17 -6.42
C SER A 455 -21.62 13.17 -7.50
N THR A 456 -22.94 12.97 -7.69
CA THR A 456 -23.49 12.14 -8.77
C THR A 456 -23.08 12.66 -10.15
N LEU A 457 -23.17 13.98 -10.38
CA LEU A 457 -22.68 14.61 -11.61
C LEU A 457 -21.19 14.31 -11.85
N SER A 458 -20.35 14.47 -10.83
CA SER A 458 -18.91 14.18 -10.94
C SER A 458 -18.64 12.71 -11.28
N SER A 459 -19.45 11.79 -10.74
CA SER A 459 -19.36 10.37 -11.08
C SER A 459 -19.79 10.10 -12.53
N ASN A 460 -20.87 10.74 -12.99
CA ASN A 460 -21.31 10.62 -14.38
C ASN A 460 -20.25 11.18 -15.35
N LEU A 461 -19.66 12.33 -15.05
CA LEU A 461 -18.55 12.90 -15.84
C LEU A 461 -17.32 11.98 -15.86
N ASN A 462 -16.99 11.37 -14.72
CA ASN A 462 -15.91 10.39 -14.64
C ASN A 462 -16.14 9.20 -15.56
N ASP A 463 -17.38 8.75 -15.68
CA ASP A 463 -17.78 7.66 -16.58
C ASP A 463 -17.97 8.11 -18.04
N GLY A 464 -17.73 9.39 -18.34
CA GLY A 464 -17.84 9.96 -19.68
C GLY A 464 -19.26 10.37 -20.09
N ILE A 465 -20.18 10.46 -19.13
CA ILE A 465 -21.56 10.89 -19.34
C ILE A 465 -21.65 12.38 -19.00
N ASN A 466 -21.54 13.23 -20.03
CA ASN A 466 -21.58 14.68 -19.86
C ASN A 466 -22.93 15.27 -20.27
N ILE A 467 -23.74 15.63 -19.28
CA ILE A 467 -25.07 16.23 -19.48
C ILE A 467 -25.04 17.64 -20.08
N PHE A 468 -23.85 18.26 -20.20
CA PHE A 468 -23.68 19.60 -20.76
C PHE A 468 -23.34 19.62 -22.25
N ASP A 469 -23.05 18.47 -22.88
CA ASP A 469 -22.60 18.39 -24.28
C ASP A 469 -23.60 18.99 -25.28
N ASN A 470 -24.89 18.95 -24.96
CA ASN A 470 -25.98 19.48 -25.80
C ASN A 470 -26.56 20.80 -25.26
N THR A 471 -25.80 21.55 -24.48
CA THR A 471 -26.23 22.82 -23.87
C THR A 471 -25.46 24.01 -24.44
N ASN A 472 -25.80 25.22 -24.03
CA ASN A 472 -25.07 26.43 -24.39
C ASN A 472 -23.88 26.73 -23.45
N LEU A 473 -23.49 25.80 -22.57
CA LEU A 473 -22.35 26.02 -21.68
C LEU A 473 -21.09 26.24 -22.51
N ALA A 474 -20.40 27.35 -22.26
CA ALA A 474 -19.09 27.66 -22.81
C ALA A 474 -18.00 27.40 -21.76
N ALA A 475 -16.73 27.32 -22.19
CA ALA A 475 -15.61 27.04 -21.29
C ALA A 475 -15.44 28.07 -20.16
N ASP A 476 -15.82 29.33 -20.41
CA ASP A 476 -15.78 30.43 -19.45
C ASP A 476 -17.10 30.58 -18.66
N GLY A 477 -18.08 29.71 -18.90
CA GLY A 477 -19.41 29.77 -18.29
C GLY A 477 -20.25 30.97 -18.71
N LYS A 478 -19.75 31.82 -19.62
CA LYS A 478 -20.40 33.07 -19.99
C LYS A 478 -21.72 32.80 -20.69
N ASP A 479 -22.73 33.59 -20.33
CA ASP A 479 -24.10 33.52 -20.87
C ASP A 479 -24.83 32.18 -20.64
N PHE A 480 -24.28 31.27 -19.83
CA PHE A 480 -24.95 30.03 -19.49
C PHE A 480 -26.18 30.28 -18.62
N LYS A 481 -27.29 29.64 -18.98
CA LYS A 481 -28.52 29.59 -18.21
C LYS A 481 -29.11 28.20 -18.35
N SER A 482 -29.49 27.58 -17.24
CA SER A 482 -30.12 26.26 -17.28
C SER A 482 -31.43 26.22 -18.08
N GLY A 483 -32.14 27.36 -18.18
CA GLY A 483 -33.46 27.41 -18.80
C GLY A 483 -34.56 26.71 -17.99
N ILE A 484 -34.22 26.14 -16.84
CA ILE A 484 -35.13 25.44 -15.94
C ILE A 484 -35.86 26.44 -15.05
N LYS A 485 -37.20 26.37 -15.04
CA LYS A 485 -38.04 27.17 -14.13
C LYS A 485 -37.81 26.72 -12.68
N ASN A 486 -37.72 27.66 -11.74
CA ASN A 486 -37.44 27.39 -10.33
C ASN A 486 -36.13 26.59 -10.13
N SER A 487 -35.05 27.04 -10.78
CA SER A 487 -33.74 26.39 -10.67
C SER A 487 -32.98 26.76 -9.40
N LYS A 488 -32.18 25.82 -8.89
CA LYS A 488 -31.25 26.02 -7.79
C LYS A 488 -30.16 27.00 -8.20
N LYS A 489 -30.20 28.20 -7.62
CA LYS A 489 -29.22 29.28 -7.88
C LYS A 489 -27.78 28.84 -7.57
N SER A 490 -27.57 28.14 -6.45
CA SER A 490 -26.26 27.62 -6.03
C SER A 490 -25.65 26.67 -7.06
N ILE A 491 -26.44 25.74 -7.60
CA ILE A 491 -25.99 24.82 -8.67
C ILE A 491 -25.61 25.62 -9.93
N ASN A 492 -26.43 26.59 -10.34
CA ASN A 492 -26.12 27.40 -11.53
C ASN A 492 -24.85 28.22 -11.35
N GLU A 493 -24.64 28.81 -10.17
CA GLU A 493 -23.40 29.52 -9.83
C GLU A 493 -22.18 28.59 -9.82
N TRP A 494 -22.33 27.39 -9.24
CA TRP A 494 -21.27 26.37 -9.23
C TRP A 494 -20.92 25.89 -10.64
N VAL A 495 -21.92 25.67 -11.51
CA VAL A 495 -21.72 25.26 -12.91
C VAL A 495 -20.99 26.34 -13.70
N ILE A 496 -21.37 27.61 -13.55
CA ILE A 496 -20.69 28.73 -14.21
C ILE A 496 -19.25 28.84 -13.70
N LYS A 497 -19.05 28.79 -12.38
CA LYS A 497 -17.72 28.85 -11.75
C LYS A 497 -16.80 27.73 -12.25
N ASN A 498 -17.33 26.52 -12.45
CA ASN A 498 -16.56 25.33 -12.81
C ASN A 498 -16.68 24.92 -14.28
N ALA A 499 -17.14 25.83 -15.14
CA ALA A 499 -17.53 25.52 -16.51
C ALA A 499 -16.45 24.81 -17.35
N GLU A 500 -15.17 25.14 -17.17
CA GLU A 500 -14.09 24.49 -17.93
C GLU A 500 -13.93 22.97 -17.66
N ALA A 501 -14.36 22.49 -16.48
CA ALA A 501 -14.36 21.07 -16.13
C ALA A 501 -15.60 20.32 -16.65
N LEU A 502 -16.60 21.08 -17.13
CA LEU A 502 -17.88 20.58 -17.63
C LEU A 502 -17.98 20.71 -19.16
N TYR A 503 -17.28 21.67 -19.74
CA TYR A 503 -17.33 22.00 -21.15
C TYR A 503 -16.50 21.03 -22.01
N LYS A 504 -17.17 20.21 -22.82
CA LYS A 504 -16.55 19.29 -23.80
C LYS A 504 -15.45 18.41 -23.20
N THR A 505 -15.62 18.02 -21.94
CA THR A 505 -14.69 17.15 -21.24
C THR A 505 -14.96 15.68 -21.58
N LYS A 506 -13.98 14.81 -21.31
CA LYS A 506 -14.03 13.37 -21.58
C LYS A 506 -13.92 12.59 -20.28
N ALA A 507 -14.28 11.31 -20.34
CA ALA A 507 -14.16 10.37 -19.23
C ALA A 507 -12.83 10.53 -18.46
N GLY A 508 -12.92 10.37 -17.15
CA GLY A 508 -11.82 10.53 -16.22
C GLY A 508 -10.76 9.42 -16.33
N ILE A 509 -9.86 9.43 -15.35
CA ILE A 509 -8.83 8.41 -15.22
C ILE A 509 -9.37 7.17 -14.51
N PRO A 510 -8.77 5.99 -14.75
CA PRO A 510 -9.20 4.77 -14.08
C PRO A 510 -9.06 4.82 -12.56
N THR A 511 -9.85 3.99 -11.87
CA THR A 511 -9.77 3.83 -10.41
C THR A 511 -8.39 3.41 -9.95
N GLY A 512 -7.97 3.90 -8.79
CA GLY A 512 -6.67 3.59 -8.16
C GLY A 512 -5.65 4.73 -8.27
N HIS A 513 -5.76 5.56 -9.30
CA HIS A 513 -4.86 6.71 -9.51
C HIS A 513 -5.19 7.91 -8.62
N TYR A 514 -6.46 8.13 -8.31
CA TYR A 514 -6.95 9.21 -7.45
C TYR A 514 -8.14 8.70 -6.62
N GLN A 515 -8.21 9.11 -5.35
CA GLN A 515 -9.33 8.82 -4.46
C GLN A 515 -10.41 9.89 -4.67
N GLY A 516 -11.23 9.70 -5.69
CA GLY A 516 -12.29 10.63 -6.08
C GLY A 516 -12.66 10.48 -7.55
N ASN A 517 -13.51 11.36 -8.03
CA ASN A 517 -13.90 11.41 -9.44
C ASN A 517 -13.01 12.38 -10.21
N THR A 518 -12.82 12.12 -11.49
CA THR A 518 -11.97 12.94 -12.35
C THR A 518 -12.61 13.14 -13.71
N VAL A 519 -12.16 14.14 -14.45
CA VAL A 519 -12.55 14.34 -15.85
C VAL A 519 -11.38 14.95 -16.63
N LEU A 520 -11.29 14.69 -17.94
CA LEU A 520 -10.20 15.19 -18.79
C LEU A 520 -10.69 16.28 -19.73
N SER A 521 -9.87 17.30 -19.96
CA SER A 521 -10.09 18.24 -21.07
C SER A 521 -10.12 17.52 -22.42
N ALA A 522 -10.73 18.16 -23.43
CA ALA A 522 -10.88 17.58 -24.77
C ALA A 522 -9.55 17.12 -25.41
N ASP A 523 -8.48 17.88 -25.17
CA ASP A 523 -7.10 17.61 -25.60
C ASP A 523 -6.31 16.68 -24.65
N LYS A 524 -6.93 16.28 -23.53
CA LYS A 524 -6.38 15.45 -22.46
C LYS A 524 -5.17 16.05 -21.74
N GLN A 525 -4.93 17.36 -21.84
CA GLN A 525 -3.80 18.01 -21.17
C GLN A 525 -4.13 18.53 -19.77
N THR A 526 -5.41 18.71 -19.45
CA THR A 526 -5.85 19.10 -18.11
C THR A 526 -6.64 17.96 -17.48
N LEU A 527 -6.15 17.47 -16.35
CA LEU A 527 -6.85 16.54 -15.48
C LEU A 527 -7.57 17.35 -14.40
N TYR A 528 -8.89 17.25 -14.37
CA TYR A 528 -9.71 17.85 -13.33
C TYR A 528 -10.01 16.82 -12.25
N LEU A 529 -9.73 17.17 -11.00
CA LEU A 529 -9.99 16.35 -9.81
C LEU A 529 -11.18 16.94 -9.06
N PHE A 530 -12.21 16.13 -8.84
CA PHE A 530 -13.32 16.50 -7.96
C PHE A 530 -12.96 16.10 -6.54
N LEU A 531 -12.98 17.08 -5.64
CA LEU A 531 -12.61 16.93 -4.24
C LEU A 531 -13.85 17.12 -3.36
N GLU A 532 -14.22 16.05 -2.67
CA GLU A 532 -15.32 16.03 -1.71
C GLU A 532 -14.81 16.48 -0.33
N GLY A 533 -15.41 17.54 0.21
CA GLY A 533 -15.11 18.01 1.56
C GLY A 533 -13.70 18.58 1.78
N GLU A 534 -13.29 18.62 3.04
CA GLU A 534 -11.98 19.10 3.53
C GLU A 534 -11.02 17.90 3.70
N PRO A 535 -9.94 17.77 2.91
CA PRO A 535 -8.97 16.70 3.08
C PRO A 535 -8.32 16.71 4.48
N THR A 536 -8.06 15.54 5.05
CA THR A 536 -7.30 15.42 6.31
C THR A 536 -5.78 15.56 6.13
N GLY A 537 -5.32 15.61 4.88
CA GLY A 537 -3.94 15.79 4.47
C GLY A 537 -3.84 16.00 2.94
N PRO A 538 -2.63 16.04 2.36
CA PRO A 538 -2.46 16.30 0.92
C PRO A 538 -3.19 15.25 0.08
N ILE A 539 -3.94 15.66 -0.93
CA ILE A 539 -4.51 14.70 -1.90
C ILE A 539 -3.42 14.09 -2.76
N SER A 540 -3.61 12.84 -3.22
CA SER A 540 -2.58 12.12 -3.96
C SER A 540 -3.01 11.72 -5.38
N ILE A 541 -2.11 11.86 -6.35
CA ILE A 541 -2.23 11.27 -7.69
C ILE A 541 -1.10 10.25 -7.87
N LYS A 542 -1.47 9.01 -8.15
CA LYS A 542 -0.55 7.89 -8.36
C LYS A 542 -0.43 7.58 -9.85
N GLY A 543 0.75 7.13 -10.29
CA GLY A 543 0.92 6.67 -11.66
C GLY A 543 1.00 7.78 -12.71
N LEU A 544 1.14 9.06 -12.33
CA LEU A 544 1.20 10.16 -13.30
C LEU A 544 2.60 10.25 -13.93
N GLU A 545 2.72 9.97 -15.23
CA GLU A 545 4.01 10.00 -15.93
C GLU A 545 4.37 11.39 -16.48
N ASN A 546 3.37 12.22 -16.74
CA ASN A 546 3.57 13.58 -17.24
C ASN A 546 4.28 14.47 -16.23
N ARG A 547 4.96 15.51 -16.73
CA ARG A 547 5.34 16.62 -15.86
C ARG A 547 4.12 17.51 -15.64
N ILE A 548 3.96 17.97 -14.41
CA ILE A 548 2.92 18.93 -14.05
C ILE A 548 3.43 20.32 -14.42
N SER A 549 2.73 21.00 -15.33
CA SER A 549 3.02 22.38 -15.69
C SER A 549 2.53 23.35 -14.61
N ARG A 550 1.32 23.12 -14.08
CA ARG A 550 0.77 23.87 -12.95
C ARG A 550 -0.48 23.20 -12.35
N ILE A 551 -0.81 23.53 -11.11
CA ILE A 551 -2.03 23.09 -10.42
C ILE A 551 -2.78 24.31 -9.91
N ARG A 552 -4.11 24.35 -10.07
CA ARG A 552 -4.94 25.45 -9.57
C ARG A 552 -6.35 25.02 -9.21
N VAL A 553 -7.02 25.82 -8.39
CA VAL A 553 -8.46 25.67 -8.14
C VAL A 553 -9.25 26.29 -9.30
N VAL A 554 -10.21 25.55 -9.84
CA VAL A 554 -11.07 26.00 -10.94
C VAL A 554 -12.00 27.13 -10.47
N GLY A 555 -12.29 28.08 -11.36
CA GLY A 555 -13.21 29.20 -11.09
C GLY A 555 -12.66 30.35 -10.24
N GLN A 556 -11.57 30.13 -9.50
CA GLN A 556 -10.88 31.18 -8.73
C GLN A 556 -9.42 31.38 -9.14
N GLY A 557 -8.78 30.38 -9.76
CA GLY A 557 -7.43 30.50 -10.31
C GLY A 557 -6.29 30.45 -9.30
N THR A 558 -6.57 30.21 -8.01
CA THR A 558 -5.54 30.07 -6.97
C THR A 558 -4.57 28.94 -7.33
N MET A 559 -3.27 29.27 -7.36
CA MET A 559 -2.19 28.33 -7.65
C MET A 559 -1.89 27.45 -6.45
N LEU A 560 -1.61 26.17 -6.71
CA LEU A 560 -1.28 25.16 -5.73
C LEU A 560 0.10 24.58 -5.99
N ASN A 561 0.82 24.31 -4.90
CA ASN A 561 2.09 23.59 -4.95
C ASN A 561 1.85 22.08 -4.88
N HIS A 562 2.84 21.31 -5.30
CA HIS A 562 2.85 19.86 -5.16
C HIS A 562 4.25 19.35 -4.84
N GLU A 563 4.30 18.18 -4.23
CA GLU A 563 5.52 17.43 -3.99
C GLU A 563 5.40 16.03 -4.59
N ILE A 564 6.53 15.40 -4.87
CA ILE A 564 6.57 14.02 -5.37
C ILE A 564 7.36 13.17 -4.39
N TYR A 565 6.78 12.09 -3.90
CA TYR A 565 7.40 11.10 -3.01
C TYR A 565 7.50 9.74 -3.70
N ASN A 566 8.35 8.85 -3.18
CA ASN A 566 8.58 7.50 -3.72
C ASN A 566 9.03 7.46 -5.18
N LYS A 567 9.64 8.54 -5.67
CA LYS A 567 10.26 8.57 -6.99
C LYS A 567 11.71 8.17 -6.86
N LEU A 568 12.02 6.92 -7.19
CA LEU A 568 13.40 6.51 -7.39
C LEU A 568 13.92 7.16 -8.69
N TYR A 569 15.06 7.86 -8.61
CA TYR A 569 15.55 8.67 -9.73
C TYR A 569 15.84 7.84 -10.98
N TRP A 570 16.21 6.56 -10.79
CA TRP A 570 16.51 5.61 -11.87
C TRP A 570 15.30 4.83 -12.38
N SER A 571 14.21 4.77 -11.62
CA SER A 571 13.06 3.95 -11.97
C SER A 571 12.19 4.64 -13.01
N LYS A 572 11.65 3.88 -13.97
CA LYS A 572 10.59 4.37 -14.85
C LYS A 572 9.26 4.61 -14.10
N ILE A 573 9.08 3.94 -12.96
CA ILE A 573 7.86 4.05 -12.15
C ILE A 573 7.74 5.49 -11.65
N PRO A 574 6.61 6.18 -11.90
CA PRO A 574 6.40 7.53 -11.41
C PRO A 574 6.22 7.54 -9.88
N GLY A 575 6.65 8.63 -9.24
CA GLY A 575 6.35 8.84 -7.83
C GLY A 575 4.87 9.19 -7.62
N ILE A 576 4.52 9.38 -6.36
CA ILE A 576 3.18 9.82 -5.96
C ILE A 576 3.21 11.35 -5.83
N VAL A 577 2.34 12.01 -6.57
CA VAL A 577 2.15 13.46 -6.47
C VAL A 577 1.25 13.74 -5.28
N TYR A 578 1.68 14.62 -4.39
CA TYR A 578 0.91 15.10 -3.24
C TYR A 578 0.63 16.59 -3.40
N ILE A 579 -0.63 16.99 -3.18
CA ILE A 579 -1.12 18.36 -3.37
C ILE A 579 -1.80 18.80 -2.08
N ASP A 580 -1.24 19.81 -1.41
CA ASP A 580 -1.87 20.43 -0.26
C ASP A 580 -2.99 21.37 -0.70
N ILE A 581 -4.18 21.19 -0.13
CA ILE A 581 -5.34 22.02 -0.42
C ILE A 581 -5.73 22.80 0.84
N PRO A 582 -5.45 24.12 0.90
CA PRO A 582 -5.87 24.96 2.01
C PRO A 582 -7.40 24.95 2.19
N LYS A 583 -7.87 24.97 3.44
CA LYS A 583 -9.31 24.94 3.76
C LYS A 583 -10.03 26.18 3.23
N GLU A 584 -9.35 27.32 3.18
CA GLU A 584 -9.88 28.63 2.84
C GLU A 584 -10.24 28.77 1.37
N ILE A 585 -9.76 27.84 0.53
CA ILE A 585 -9.97 27.85 -0.91
C ILE A 585 -10.91 26.74 -1.39
N LEU A 586 -11.49 25.98 -0.46
CA LEU A 586 -12.48 24.96 -0.76
C LEU A 586 -13.80 25.62 -1.19
N ASP A 587 -14.43 25.03 -2.19
CA ASP A 587 -15.80 25.34 -2.55
C ASP A 587 -16.76 24.83 -1.46
N THR A 588 -17.81 25.60 -1.17
CA THR A 588 -18.85 25.22 -0.18
C THR A 588 -19.52 23.90 -0.53
N HIS A 589 -19.53 23.51 -1.80
CA HIS A 589 -20.18 22.30 -2.28
C HIS A 589 -19.19 21.22 -2.73
N LEU A 590 -18.53 21.45 -3.87
CA LEU A 590 -17.61 20.50 -4.48
C LEU A 590 -16.44 21.26 -5.09
N THR A 591 -15.23 20.99 -4.59
CA THR A 591 -14.04 21.67 -5.08
C THR A 591 -13.54 20.99 -6.36
N VAL A 592 -13.13 21.77 -7.35
CA VAL A 592 -12.53 21.23 -8.58
C VAL A 592 -11.10 21.76 -8.72
N ILE A 593 -10.14 20.85 -8.85
CA ILE A 593 -8.72 21.15 -9.03
C ILE A 593 -8.32 20.83 -10.46
N ALA A 594 -7.71 21.78 -11.17
CA ALA A 594 -7.15 21.56 -12.50
C ALA A 594 -5.64 21.29 -12.39
N VAL A 595 -5.22 20.15 -12.90
CA VAL A 595 -3.82 19.74 -13.05
C VAL A 595 -3.46 19.84 -14.53
N LEU A 596 -2.74 20.90 -14.90
CA LEU A 596 -2.26 21.08 -16.27
C LEU A 596 -0.96 20.31 -16.46
N LEU A 597 -0.93 19.46 -17.48
CA LEU A 597 0.18 18.58 -17.83
C LEU A 597 0.99 19.17 -19.00
N ASP A 598 2.23 18.73 -19.16
CA ASP A 598 3.10 19.13 -20.27
C ASP A 598 2.75 18.49 -21.64
N GLY A 599 1.63 17.77 -21.71
CA GLY A 599 1.09 17.12 -22.90
C GLY A 599 -0.13 16.25 -22.55
N PRO A 600 -0.68 15.48 -23.50
CA PRO A 600 -1.77 14.56 -23.22
C PRO A 600 -1.42 13.58 -22.09
N LEU A 601 -2.41 13.27 -21.24
CA LEU A 601 -2.26 12.39 -20.09
C LEU A 601 -1.64 11.03 -20.46
N LYS A 602 -0.66 10.62 -19.67
CA LYS A 602 0.01 9.33 -19.65
C LYS A 602 0.03 8.80 -18.21
N LEU A 603 -0.38 7.54 -18.05
CA LEU A 603 -0.49 6.89 -16.76
C LEU A 603 0.27 5.56 -16.77
N TYR A 604 1.04 5.35 -15.71
CA TYR A 604 1.63 4.07 -15.36
C TYR A 604 0.61 3.23 -14.58
N ARG A 605 0.28 2.02 -15.05
CA ARG A 605 -0.70 1.12 -14.40
C ARG A 605 -0.31 -0.35 -14.52
N GLU A 606 0.99 -0.66 -14.45
CA GLU A 606 1.48 -2.04 -14.42
C GLU A 606 1.50 -2.58 -12.99
N ASN A 607 1.63 -3.90 -12.84
CA ASN A 607 1.90 -4.52 -11.54
C ASN A 607 3.26 -4.03 -11.03
N VAL A 608 3.30 -3.50 -9.81
CA VAL A 608 4.55 -3.11 -9.15
C VAL A 608 5.19 -4.36 -8.55
N GLY A 609 6.43 -4.65 -8.95
CA GLY A 609 7.22 -5.76 -8.43
C GLY A 609 8.28 -5.33 -7.42
N ALA A 610 9.24 -6.23 -7.17
CA ALA A 610 10.46 -5.95 -6.42
C ALA A 610 11.37 -4.94 -7.15
N ILE A 611 12.20 -4.21 -6.41
CA ILE A 611 13.29 -3.43 -7.01
C ILE A 611 14.57 -4.25 -6.92
N GLU A 612 15.12 -4.58 -8.09
CA GLU A 612 16.27 -5.49 -8.25
C GLU A 612 17.61 -4.75 -8.34
N SER A 613 17.61 -3.41 -8.46
CA SER A 613 18.85 -2.62 -8.55
C SER A 613 18.63 -1.17 -8.14
N ASN A 614 19.48 -0.69 -7.23
CA ASN A 614 19.61 0.73 -6.90
C ASN A 614 20.79 1.28 -7.72
N LEU A 615 20.50 2.02 -8.79
CA LEU A 615 21.52 2.55 -9.71
C LEU A 615 22.49 3.51 -9.03
#